data_AF-A0A1Q6W214-F1
#
_entry.id   AF-A0A1Q6W214-F1
#
_cell.length_a   1.000
_cell.length_b   1.000
_cell.length_c   1.000
_cell.angle_alpha   90.00
_cell.angle_beta   90.00
_cell.angle_gamma   90.00
#
_symmetry.space_group_name_H-M   'P 1'
#
loop_
_entity.id
_entity.type
_entity.pdbx_description
1 polymer ?
#
loop_
_entity_poly.entity_id
_entity_poly.type
_entity_poly.pdbx_seq_one_letter_code
_entity_poly.pdbx_strand_id
1 'polypeptide(L)'
;TAELRNVHITFYDTRGAETSTLTSRQGTYHWRSGDMEARGNVVVVRTDSATLRTEVIRYSQVRNQVSSDKDFVFDEPTRHIKGTGFTADPDFKVVTANRVTGEGGKFTLPNQ
;
A
#
# COMPACT_ATOMS: atom_id res chain seq x y z
N THR A 1 -1.62 -14.17 16.96
CA THR A 1 -0.90 -13.53 15.84
C THR A 1 0.19 -14.45 15.36
N ALA A 2 0.65 -14.27 14.13
CA ALA A 2 1.84 -14.91 13.61
C ALA A 2 2.83 -13.82 13.19
N GLU A 3 4.10 -14.00 13.52
CA GLU A 3 5.18 -13.09 13.13
C GLU A 3 5.88 -13.66 11.90
N LEU A 4 6.13 -12.81 10.92
CA LEU A 4 6.69 -13.13 9.61
C LEU A 4 7.97 -12.33 9.40
N ARG A 5 8.93 -12.92 8.68
CA ARG A 5 10.18 -12.28 8.26
C ARG A 5 10.33 -12.47 6.76
N ASN A 6 10.91 -11.48 6.07
CA ASN A 6 11.03 -11.49 4.61
C ASN A 6 9.69 -11.74 3.94
N VAL A 7 8.71 -10.90 4.27
CA VAL A 7 7.34 -11.05 3.77
C VAL A 7 7.32 -10.77 2.28
N HIS A 8 6.69 -11.67 1.53
CA HIS A 8 6.38 -11.51 0.12
C HIS A 8 4.92 -11.91 -0.08
N ILE A 9 4.10 -10.95 -0.51
CA ILE A 9 2.66 -11.12 -0.72
C ILE A 9 2.34 -10.73 -2.15
N THR A 10 1.66 -11.62 -2.87
CA THR A 10 1.13 -11.34 -4.20
C THR A 10 -0.38 -11.13 -4.10
N PHE A 11 -0.86 -10.02 -4.64
CA PHE A 11 -2.27 -9.69 -4.73
C PHE A 11 -2.81 -10.06 -6.12
N TYR A 12 -4.04 -10.55 -6.14
CA TYR A 12 -4.71 -11.03 -7.34
C TYR A 12 -6.07 -10.34 -7.49
N ASP A 13 -6.49 -10.06 -8.73
CA ASP A 13 -7.84 -9.59 -9.01
C ASP A 13 -8.87 -10.74 -8.96
N THR A 14 -10.14 -10.41 -9.15
CA THR A 14 -11.25 -11.39 -9.16
C THR A 14 -11.18 -12.41 -10.30
N ARG A 15 -10.33 -12.17 -11.31
CA ARG A 15 -10.09 -13.07 -12.44
C ARG A 15 -8.83 -13.92 -12.22
N GLY A 16 -8.15 -13.77 -11.08
CA GLY A 16 -6.92 -14.48 -10.74
C GLY A 16 -5.66 -13.90 -11.38
N ALA A 17 -5.72 -12.70 -11.96
CA ALA A 17 -4.54 -12.02 -12.52
C ALA A 17 -3.78 -11.26 -11.42
N GLU A 18 -2.45 -11.33 -11.44
CA GLU A 18 -1.60 -10.59 -10.51
C GLU A 18 -1.80 -9.08 -10.68
N THR A 19 -2.08 -8.38 -9.59
CA THR A 19 -2.27 -6.93 -9.58
C THR A 19 -1.07 -6.21 -8.99
N SER A 20 -0.52 -6.74 -7.90
CA SER A 20 0.63 -6.16 -7.22
C SER A 20 1.36 -7.17 -6.35
N THR A 21 2.60 -6.85 -6.01
CA THR A 21 3.44 -7.59 -5.07
C THR A 21 3.90 -6.66 -3.96
N LEU A 22 3.71 -7.06 -2.71
CA LEU A 22 4.22 -6.38 -1.53
C LEU A 22 5.38 -7.17 -0.94
N THR A 23 6.49 -6.49 -0.70
CA THR A 23 7.65 -7.02 0.03
C THR A 23 7.93 -6.19 1.27
N SER A 24 8.36 -6.84 2.36
CA SER A 24 8.81 -6.15 3.58
C SER A 24 9.73 -7.02 4.42
N ARG A 25 10.47 -6.40 5.35
CA ARG A 25 11.39 -7.12 6.25
C ARG A 25 10.65 -7.97 7.28
N GLN A 26 9.53 -7.47 7.79
CA GLN A 26 8.79 -8.08 8.88
C GLN A 26 7.29 -7.94 8.63
N GLY A 27 6.50 -8.84 9.19
CA GLY A 27 5.06 -8.62 9.26
C GLY A 27 4.40 -9.37 10.39
N THR A 28 3.22 -8.92 10.77
CA THR A 28 2.34 -9.60 11.73
C THR A 28 1.04 -9.94 11.05
N TYR A 29 0.62 -11.20 11.16
CA TYR A 29 -0.69 -11.66 10.71
C TYR A 29 -1.60 -11.98 11.91
N HIS A 30 -2.75 -11.32 11.97
CA HIS A 30 -3.75 -11.53 13.01
C HIS A 30 -4.81 -12.52 12.53
N TRP A 31 -4.51 -13.82 12.53
CA TRP A 31 -5.40 -14.90 12.03
C TRP A 31 -6.85 -14.88 12.53
N ARG A 32 -7.13 -14.29 13.70
CA ARG A 32 -8.51 -14.16 14.21
C ARG A 32 -9.31 -13.06 13.50
N SER A 33 -8.67 -11.94 13.18
CA SER A 33 -9.33 -10.80 12.52
C SER A 33 -9.03 -10.72 11.02
N GLY A 34 -8.01 -11.45 10.56
CA GLY A 34 -7.45 -11.37 9.21
C GLY A 34 -6.62 -10.12 8.94
N ASP A 35 -6.41 -9.28 9.95
CA ASP A 35 -5.62 -8.05 9.80
C ASP A 35 -4.14 -8.39 9.61
N MET A 36 -3.45 -7.56 8.85
CA MET A 36 -2.03 -7.72 8.58
C MET A 36 -1.30 -6.41 8.82
N GLU A 37 -0.06 -6.51 9.27
CA GLU A 37 0.86 -5.38 9.32
C GLU A 37 2.17 -5.79 8.69
N ALA A 38 2.64 -5.03 7.70
CA ALA A 38 3.96 -5.17 7.08
C ALA A 38 4.83 -4.01 7.54
N ARG A 39 6.07 -4.30 7.94
CA ARG A 39 7.01 -3.34 8.55
C ARG A 39 8.40 -3.47 7.98
N GLY A 40 9.07 -2.32 7.89
CA GLY A 40 10.48 -2.19 7.54
C GLY A 40 10.69 -2.36 6.04
N ASN A 41 11.00 -1.25 5.37
CA ASN A 41 11.18 -1.16 3.92
C ASN A 41 10.05 -1.87 3.15
N VAL A 42 8.82 -1.41 3.36
CA VAL A 42 7.67 -1.95 2.65
C VAL A 42 7.65 -1.37 1.25
N VAL A 43 7.71 -2.26 0.25
CA VAL A 43 7.68 -1.90 -1.17
C VAL A 43 6.56 -2.67 -1.84
N VAL A 44 5.61 -1.94 -2.44
CA VAL A 44 4.55 -2.48 -3.28
C VAL A 44 4.88 -2.14 -4.72
N VAL A 45 4.89 -3.16 -5.58
CA VAL A 45 5.09 -3.02 -7.03
C VAL A 45 3.82 -3.50 -7.72
N ARG A 46 3.17 -2.61 -8.47
CA ARG A 46 2.00 -2.93 -9.30
C ARG A 46 2.45 -3.39 -10.69
N THR A 47 1.60 -4.14 -11.37
CA THR A 47 1.90 -4.66 -12.73
C THR A 47 2.00 -3.56 -13.79
N ASP A 48 1.48 -2.36 -13.52
CA ASP A 48 1.63 -1.17 -14.37
C ASP A 48 2.92 -0.37 -14.10
N SER A 49 3.88 -0.97 -13.39
CA SER A 49 5.15 -0.36 -12.98
C SER A 49 5.04 0.75 -11.91
N ALA A 50 3.86 0.99 -11.35
CA ALA A 50 3.74 1.88 -10.20
C ALA A 50 4.36 1.23 -8.94
N THR A 51 5.12 2.01 -8.17
CA THR A 51 5.81 1.57 -6.96
C THR A 51 5.42 2.46 -5.77
N LEU A 52 4.95 1.84 -4.69
CA LEU A 52 4.72 2.50 -3.41
C LEU A 52 5.78 2.06 -2.41
N ARG A 53 6.42 3.02 -1.73
CA ARG A 53 7.42 2.78 -0.69
C ARG A 53 7.00 3.45 0.61
N THR A 54 7.08 2.71 1.72
CA THR A 54 6.82 3.24 3.06
C THR A 54 7.46 2.35 4.14
N GLU A 55 7.48 2.80 5.39
CA GLU A 55 8.01 2.03 6.51
C GLU A 55 7.01 1.04 7.09
N VAL A 56 5.70 1.30 6.96
CA VAL A 56 4.65 0.43 7.49
C VAL A 56 3.42 0.45 6.60
N ILE A 57 2.79 -0.71 6.47
CA ILE A 57 1.47 -0.87 5.88
C ILE A 57 0.61 -1.71 6.81
N ARG A 58 -0.63 -1.28 7.05
CA ARG A 58 -1.65 -2.01 7.79
C ARG A 58 -2.81 -2.35 6.89
N TYR A 59 -3.12 -3.63 6.78
CA TYR A 59 -4.32 -4.13 6.12
C TYR A 59 -5.37 -4.49 7.18
N SER A 60 -6.58 -3.95 7.02
CA SER A 60 -7.74 -4.38 7.79
C SER A 60 -8.66 -5.22 6.92
N GLN A 61 -8.90 -6.47 7.33
CA GLN A 61 -9.78 -7.37 6.60
C GLN A 61 -11.24 -6.89 6.66
N VAL A 62 -11.68 -6.45 7.83
CA VAL A 62 -13.06 -5.98 8.07
C VAL A 62 -13.39 -4.76 7.21
N ARG A 63 -12.43 -3.85 7.02
CA ARG A 63 -12.61 -2.65 6.19
C ARG A 63 -12.22 -2.87 4.73
N ASN A 64 -11.65 -4.02 4.42
CA ASN A 64 -10.97 -4.32 3.16
C ASN A 64 -10.09 -3.14 2.68
N GLN A 65 -9.28 -2.61 3.60
CA GLN A 65 -8.56 -1.35 3.40
C GLN A 65 -7.11 -1.50 3.84
N VAL A 66 -6.23 -0.94 3.03
CA VAL A 66 -4.83 -0.74 3.34
C VAL A 66 -4.61 0.68 3.84
N SER A 67 -3.77 0.88 4.84
CA SER A 67 -3.47 2.19 5.38
C SER A 67 -2.04 2.30 5.90
N SER A 68 -1.54 3.53 5.92
CA SER A 68 -0.32 3.89 6.63
C SER A 68 -0.48 5.28 7.24
N ASP A 69 0.21 5.52 8.34
CA ASP A 69 0.39 6.83 8.97
C ASP A 69 1.81 7.38 8.76
N LYS A 70 2.67 6.64 8.06
CA LYS A 70 4.07 7.01 7.81
C LYS A 70 4.21 7.73 6.48
N ASP A 71 5.39 8.31 6.30
CA ASP A 71 5.76 8.87 5.01
C ASP A 71 5.75 7.78 3.95
N PHE A 72 5.26 8.17 2.77
CA PHE A 72 5.23 7.31 1.62
C PHE A 72 5.73 8.06 0.40
N VAL A 73 6.29 7.28 -0.52
CA VAL A 73 6.64 7.71 -1.87
C VAL A 73 5.89 6.82 -2.84
N PHE A 74 5.15 7.42 -3.75
CA PHE A 74 4.47 6.73 -4.82
C PHE A 74 5.05 7.21 -6.16
N ASP A 75 5.68 6.28 -6.85
CA ASP A 75 6.33 6.46 -8.14
C ASP A 75 5.49 5.76 -9.21
N GLU A 76 5.00 6.49 -10.20
CA GLU A 76 4.41 5.94 -11.43
C GLU A 76 5.08 6.61 -12.64
N PRO A 77 4.98 6.04 -13.86
CA PRO A 77 5.74 6.53 -15.01
C PRO A 77 5.59 8.03 -15.31
N THR A 78 4.44 8.61 -14.96
CA THR A 78 4.08 10.01 -15.23
C THR A 78 4.11 10.89 -14.00
N ARG A 79 4.33 10.34 -12.80
CA ARG A 79 4.14 11.07 -11.56
C ARG A 79 4.99 10.56 -10.42
N HIS A 80 5.46 11.50 -9.62
CA HIS A 80 6.14 11.25 -8.37
C HIS A 80 5.37 11.95 -7.25
N ILE A 81 4.89 11.18 -6.28
CA ILE A 81 4.10 11.68 -5.16
C ILE A 81 4.84 11.37 -3.87
N LYS A 82 4.95 12.37 -3.01
CA LYS A 82 5.35 12.20 -1.62
C LYS A 82 4.25 12.70 -0.70
N GLY A 83 4.10 12.04 0.43
CA GLY A 83 3.12 12.42 1.42
C GLY A 83 3.31 11.69 2.73
N THR A 84 2.51 12.06 3.71
CA THR A 84 2.45 11.43 5.02
C THR A 84 1.07 10.82 5.22
N GLY A 85 1.06 9.51 5.37
CA GLY A 85 -0.12 8.69 5.55
C GLY A 85 -0.99 8.58 4.30
N PHE A 86 -1.57 7.40 4.12
CA PHE A 86 -2.49 7.12 3.02
C PHE A 86 -3.50 6.04 3.42
N THR A 87 -4.58 5.95 2.65
CA THR A 87 -5.48 4.81 2.62
C THR A 87 -5.62 4.32 1.18
N ALA A 88 -5.72 3.02 0.99
CA ALA A 88 -5.90 2.40 -0.31
C ALA A 88 -6.81 1.17 -0.21
N ASP A 89 -7.33 0.74 -1.36
CA ASP A 89 -7.89 -0.59 -1.52
C ASP A 89 -6.76 -1.65 -1.56
N PRO A 90 -7.06 -2.94 -1.36
CA PRO A 90 -6.04 -4.00 -1.30
C PRO A 90 -5.29 -4.19 -2.61
N ASP A 91 -5.94 -3.86 -3.73
CA ASP A 91 -5.34 -3.90 -5.07
C ASP A 91 -4.50 -2.64 -5.37
N PHE A 92 -4.48 -1.66 -4.46
CA PHE A 92 -3.84 -0.35 -4.64
C PHE A 92 -4.25 0.37 -5.94
N LYS A 93 -5.49 0.15 -6.41
CA LYS A 93 -6.06 0.86 -7.56
C LYS A 93 -6.43 2.29 -7.22
N VAL A 94 -6.88 2.53 -5.99
CA VAL A 94 -7.29 3.82 -5.47
C VAL A 94 -6.44 4.11 -4.24
N VAL A 95 -5.49 5.04 -4.38
CA VAL A 95 -4.63 5.50 -3.27
C VAL A 95 -4.98 6.94 -2.92
N THR A 96 -5.46 7.14 -1.70
CA THR A 96 -5.80 8.45 -1.13
C THR A 96 -4.74 8.84 -0.14
N ALA A 97 -3.97 9.88 -0.45
CA ALA A 97 -3.01 10.46 0.47
C ALA A 97 -3.71 11.33 1.53
N ASN A 98 -3.39 11.13 2.82
CA ASN A 98 -3.95 11.92 3.91
C ASN A 98 -3.34 13.33 3.95
N ARG A 99 -2.03 13.42 3.75
CA ARG A 99 -1.30 14.68 3.59
C ARG A 99 -0.31 14.53 2.44
N VAL A 100 -0.50 15.29 1.37
CA VAL A 100 0.46 15.35 0.26
C VAL A 100 1.50 16.43 0.57
N THR A 101 2.77 16.08 0.49
CA THR A 101 3.89 17.01 0.58
C THR A 101 4.61 16.97 -0.76
N GLY A 102 4.12 17.74 -1.72
CA GLY A 102 4.69 17.80 -3.07
C GLY A 102 4.55 19.18 -3.70
N GLU A 103 5.68 19.72 -4.17
CA GLU A 103 5.75 20.85 -5.09
C GLU A 103 5.19 20.44 -6.45
N GLY A 104 4.25 21.22 -6.99
CA GLY A 104 3.72 21.02 -8.35
C GLY A 104 2.30 20.47 -8.39
N GLY A 105 1.32 21.37 -8.22
CA GLY A 105 -0.04 21.17 -8.72
C GLY A 105 -1.05 20.68 -7.69
N LYS A 106 -2.03 21.54 -7.43
CA LYS A 106 -3.30 21.24 -6.76
C LYS A 106 -3.86 19.90 -7.27
N PHE A 107 -3.98 18.91 -6.40
CA PHE A 107 -4.45 17.58 -6.76
C PHE A 107 -5.87 17.32 -6.27
N THR A 108 -6.74 16.92 -7.19
CA THR A 108 -8.07 16.38 -6.91
C THR A 108 -8.01 14.88 -7.20
N LEU A 109 -8.36 14.05 -6.21
CA LEU A 109 -8.55 12.60 -6.41
C LEU A 109 -9.78 12.38 -7.31
N PRO A 110 -9.68 11.57 -8.38
CA PRO A 110 -10.86 11.22 -9.17
C PRO A 110 -11.68 10.15 -8.43
N ASN A 111 -12.65 10.60 -7.64
CA ASN A 111 -14.07 10.17 -7.61
C ASN A 111 -14.74 10.84 -6.40
N GLN A 112 -15.43 11.96 -6.66
CA GLN A 112 -16.54 12.45 -5.84
C GLN A 112 -17.83 12.12 -6.57
#